data_AF-A0A9E5RUY5-F1
#
_entry.id   AF-A0A9E5RUY5-F1
#
_cell.length_a   1.000
_cell.length_b   1.000
_cell.length_c   1.000
_cell.angle_alpha   90.00
_cell.angle_beta   90.00
_cell.angle_gamma   90.00
#
_symmetry.space_group_name_H-M   'P 1'
#
loop_
_entity.id
_entity.type
_entity.pdbx_description
1 polymer ?
#
loop_
_entity_poly.entity_id
_entity_poly.type
_entity_poly.pdbx_seq_one_letter_code
_entity_poly.pdbx_strand_id
1 'polypeptide(L)'
;MKTGDILYIPEIPKMLGKLEPGNEKAIDIFINLLNFYSQKDTLSLTDDPTTLTEYTIELMFQVNYLGDVGYGSNKAFDSLYNLLGLYKNELIINSTFMAMSKINFEKTKCIINQLLNRSEIESKRLFWSNILGSIDSDSWKVIDILEELLKSNEDNIVNGAINSLRTICPKMPEKMQYSSVIKSLANLIERELIEDSGFLYIEDIISCLGEIGVKNKDAIDPLMQILNKSDSEIVCCEAAENLWKIGADISILIDYLNDIMRNSKSDENRFIAALKLILINPNNPEAIDVVMNLLCEIMDYGDFWYDEYLKNIRETEVLQNIVKKLRESGMNQEYKLGSSNYEFSSVIEHCSQILSYPDFYKAWNPKLSTIQTLEKQFTNTHLQFTATDKTYPIFINAQTLEDETDTIAISQEICNQIYLTIFPDAEIPEVSNAPQLKRIIPQIKIQLQTQKLALILNNCQPNQELITFCLKLTDVLHIALITNHEIEAPLRGFPPNQPNLLSAIQSWIDEIE
;
A
#
# COMPACT_ATOMS: atom_id res chain seq x y z
N MET A 1 -43.16 -10.01 -20.19
CA MET A 1 -41.81 -10.42 -19.79
C MET A 1 -41.75 -10.37 -18.28
N LYS A 2 -41.46 -11.51 -17.64
CA LYS A 2 -41.19 -11.58 -16.20
C LYS A 2 -39.95 -10.74 -15.92
N THR A 3 -39.96 -10.03 -14.79
CA THR A 3 -38.84 -9.30 -14.18
C THR A 3 -37.61 -10.19 -14.17
N GLY A 4 -36.81 -10.08 -15.23
CA GLY A 4 -35.47 -10.65 -15.28
C GLY A 4 -34.59 -9.72 -14.48
N ASP A 5 -33.79 -10.30 -13.61
CA ASP A 5 -32.66 -9.65 -12.94
C ASP A 5 -31.94 -8.79 -13.99
N ILE A 6 -32.17 -7.47 -13.91
CA ILE A 6 -31.31 -6.52 -14.59
C ILE A 6 -30.00 -6.72 -13.87
N LEU A 7 -29.05 -7.39 -14.53
CA LEU A 7 -27.66 -7.46 -14.08
C LEU A 7 -27.23 -6.02 -13.74
N TYR A 8 -27.20 -5.73 -12.45
CA TYR A 8 -26.74 -4.47 -11.91
C TYR A 8 -25.24 -4.42 -12.18
N ILE A 9 -24.86 -3.70 -13.23
CA ILE A 9 -23.46 -3.48 -13.62
C ILE A 9 -23.24 -1.97 -13.54
N PRO A 10 -22.88 -1.42 -12.36
CA PRO A 10 -22.70 0.02 -12.15
C PRO A 10 -21.65 0.65 -13.07
N GLU A 11 -20.83 -0.16 -13.71
CA GLU A 11 -19.81 0.25 -14.67
C GLU A 11 -20.41 0.67 -16.01
N ILE A 12 -21.56 0.14 -16.44
CA ILE A 12 -22.10 0.39 -17.78
C ILE A 12 -22.44 1.87 -17.99
N PRO A 13 -23.20 2.55 -17.10
CA PRO A 13 -23.54 3.95 -17.31
C PRO A 13 -22.31 4.86 -17.24
N LYS A 14 -21.36 4.55 -16.35
CA LYS A 14 -20.08 5.25 -16.25
C LYS A 14 -19.23 5.10 -17.51
N MET A 15 -19.18 3.90 -18.09
CA MET A 15 -18.49 3.65 -19.36
C MET A 15 -19.18 4.38 -20.51
N LEU A 16 -20.51 4.31 -20.58
CA LEU A 16 -21.29 4.97 -21.62
C LEU A 16 -21.14 6.50 -21.56
N GLY A 17 -21.15 7.08 -20.37
CA GLY A 17 -20.92 8.51 -20.16
C GLY A 17 -19.52 8.98 -20.58
N LYS A 18 -18.51 8.09 -20.52
CA LYS A 18 -17.17 8.37 -21.05
C LYS A 18 -17.08 8.21 -22.57
N LEU A 19 -17.78 7.23 -23.14
CA LEU A 19 -17.71 6.91 -24.58
C LEU A 19 -18.58 7.86 -25.41
N GLU A 20 -19.78 8.19 -24.93
CA GLU A 20 -20.75 9.05 -25.60
C GLU A 20 -21.42 10.01 -24.60
N PRO A 21 -20.70 11.06 -24.14
CA PRO A 21 -21.28 12.08 -23.28
C PRO A 21 -22.49 12.76 -23.95
N GLY A 22 -23.60 12.91 -23.24
CA GLY A 22 -24.82 13.50 -23.77
C GLY A 22 -25.68 12.56 -24.63
N ASN A 23 -25.51 11.24 -24.49
CA ASN A 23 -26.34 10.26 -25.21
C ASN A 23 -27.82 10.37 -24.84
N GLU A 24 -28.61 11.00 -25.72
CA GLU A 24 -30.04 11.27 -25.53
C GLU A 24 -30.87 10.01 -25.24
N LYS A 25 -30.56 8.87 -25.88
CA LYS A 25 -31.32 7.62 -25.63
C LYS A 25 -31.06 7.08 -24.23
N ALA A 26 -29.82 7.13 -23.78
CA ALA A 26 -29.45 6.70 -22.43
C ALA A 26 -30.06 7.64 -21.38
N ILE A 27 -29.97 8.96 -21.63
CA ILE A 27 -30.61 9.99 -20.80
C ILE A 27 -32.11 9.72 -20.67
N ASP A 28 -32.81 9.42 -21.76
CA ASP A 28 -34.25 9.10 -21.74
C ASP A 28 -34.57 7.88 -20.88
N ILE A 29 -33.76 6.83 -20.98
CA ILE A 29 -33.93 5.62 -20.17
C ILE A 29 -33.77 5.94 -18.69
N PHE A 30 -32.68 6.63 -18.31
CA PHE A 30 -32.42 6.96 -16.91
C PHE A 30 -33.42 7.96 -16.34
N ILE A 31 -33.93 8.92 -17.13
CA ILE A 31 -35.02 9.80 -16.70
C ILE A 31 -36.31 9.00 -16.44
N ASN A 32 -36.63 8.03 -17.30
CA ASN A 32 -37.81 7.20 -17.09
C ASN A 32 -37.69 6.33 -15.83
N LEU A 33 -36.52 5.75 -15.58
CA LEU A 33 -36.25 4.99 -14.36
C LEU A 33 -36.24 5.89 -13.12
N LEU A 34 -35.61 7.07 -13.20
CA LEU A 34 -35.60 8.07 -12.13
C LEU A 34 -37.04 8.42 -11.70
N ASN A 35 -37.92 8.70 -12.67
CA ASN A 35 -39.33 9.00 -12.39
C ASN A 35 -40.08 7.81 -11.79
N PHE A 36 -39.83 6.59 -12.29
CA PHE A 36 -40.44 5.37 -11.76
C PHE A 36 -40.07 5.15 -10.29
N TYR A 37 -38.78 5.18 -9.97
CA TYR A 37 -38.29 4.96 -8.61
C TYR A 37 -38.69 6.09 -7.67
N SER A 38 -38.68 7.35 -8.15
CA SER A 38 -39.13 8.47 -7.33
C SER A 38 -40.61 8.37 -6.92
N GLN A 39 -41.47 7.92 -7.84
CA GLN A 39 -42.88 7.66 -7.51
C GLN A 39 -43.07 6.49 -6.55
N LYS A 40 -42.24 5.45 -6.63
CA LYS A 40 -42.33 4.29 -5.73
C LYS A 40 -41.84 4.60 -4.33
N ASP A 41 -40.75 5.35 -4.23
CA ASP A 41 -40.14 5.74 -2.97
C ASP A 41 -41.02 6.72 -2.19
N THR A 42 -41.65 7.69 -2.86
CA THR A 42 -42.63 8.61 -2.24
C THR A 42 -43.87 7.90 -1.69
N LEU A 43 -44.20 6.71 -2.21
CA LEU A 43 -45.30 5.87 -1.73
C LEU A 43 -44.88 4.91 -0.60
N SER A 44 -43.59 4.66 -0.38
CA SER A 44 -43.10 3.69 0.60
C SER A 44 -42.81 4.29 1.98
N LEU A 45 -43.49 5.39 2.33
CA LEU A 45 -43.33 6.18 3.56
C LEU A 45 -42.88 5.35 4.78
N THR A 46 -41.59 5.41 5.09
CA THR A 46 -41.07 5.14 6.43
C THR A 46 -40.97 6.47 7.15
N ASP A 47 -41.53 6.58 8.36
CA ASP A 47 -41.47 7.81 9.17
C ASP A 47 -40.04 8.14 9.65
N ASP A 48 -39.10 7.22 9.45
CA ASP A 48 -37.69 7.40 9.74
C ASP A 48 -36.91 7.84 8.48
N PRO A 49 -36.41 9.09 8.42
CA PRO A 49 -35.64 9.59 7.30
C PRO A 49 -34.25 8.94 7.15
N THR A 50 -33.81 8.11 8.10
CA THR A 50 -32.53 7.40 8.07
C THR A 50 -32.61 5.99 7.47
N THR A 51 -33.82 5.44 7.32
CA THR A 51 -34.02 4.13 6.70
C THR A 51 -34.06 4.25 5.17
N LEU A 52 -33.01 3.79 4.49
CA LEU A 52 -33.01 3.69 3.03
C LEU A 52 -33.86 2.51 2.58
N THR A 53 -34.91 2.76 1.80
CA THR A 53 -35.65 1.68 1.16
C THR A 53 -34.87 1.16 -0.05
N GLU A 54 -35.18 -0.05 -0.51
CA GLU A 54 -34.65 -0.58 -1.78
C GLU A 54 -34.90 0.40 -2.93
N TYR A 55 -36.06 1.08 -2.95
CA TYR A 55 -36.38 2.10 -3.94
C TYR A 55 -35.54 3.37 -3.80
N THR A 56 -35.17 3.76 -2.57
CA THR A 56 -34.28 4.91 -2.33
C THR A 56 -32.88 4.64 -2.87
N ILE A 57 -32.36 3.43 -2.65
CA ILE A 57 -31.06 3.00 -3.14
C ILE A 57 -31.07 3.00 -4.69
N GLU A 58 -32.10 2.40 -5.29
CA GLU A 58 -32.26 2.39 -6.75
C GLU A 58 -32.38 3.80 -7.34
N LEU A 59 -33.12 4.70 -6.68
CA LEU A 59 -33.22 6.10 -7.08
C LEU A 59 -31.84 6.77 -7.07
N MET A 60 -31.03 6.56 -6.03
CA MET A 60 -29.67 7.11 -5.95
C MET A 60 -28.77 6.60 -7.08
N PHE A 61 -28.92 5.34 -7.49
CA PHE A 61 -28.22 4.83 -8.67
C PHE A 61 -28.65 5.56 -9.94
N GLN A 62 -29.96 5.76 -10.15
CA GLN A 62 -30.44 6.50 -11.33
C GLN A 62 -29.94 7.95 -11.36
N VAL A 63 -29.89 8.61 -10.20
CA VAL A 63 -29.31 9.96 -10.07
C VAL A 63 -27.85 9.96 -10.53
N ASN A 64 -27.04 9.04 -10.00
CA ASN A 64 -25.61 8.95 -10.33
C ASN A 64 -25.38 8.62 -11.81
N TYR A 65 -26.15 7.67 -12.37
CA TYR A 65 -26.05 7.27 -13.77
C TYR A 65 -26.42 8.41 -14.71
N LEU A 66 -27.49 9.15 -14.40
CA LEU A 66 -27.88 10.32 -15.18
C LEU A 66 -26.81 11.42 -15.11
N GLY A 67 -26.14 11.58 -13.97
CA GLY A 67 -24.98 12.45 -13.82
C GLY A 67 -23.80 12.05 -14.72
N ASP A 68 -23.51 10.76 -14.83
CA ASP A 68 -22.40 10.24 -15.62
C ASP A 68 -22.63 10.35 -17.14
N VAL A 69 -23.87 10.12 -17.63
CA VAL A 69 -24.18 10.19 -19.07
C VAL A 69 -24.65 11.56 -19.55
N GLY A 70 -25.14 12.40 -18.63
CA GLY A 70 -25.91 13.60 -18.95
C GLY A 70 -25.09 14.84 -19.30
N TYR A 71 -23.77 14.75 -19.49
CA TYR A 71 -22.89 15.92 -19.71
C TYR A 71 -23.45 16.89 -20.77
N GLY A 72 -23.67 18.15 -20.38
CA GLY A 72 -24.20 19.20 -21.25
C GLY A 72 -25.71 19.12 -21.55
N SER A 73 -26.42 18.09 -21.10
CA SER A 73 -27.85 17.92 -21.39
C SER A 73 -28.73 18.72 -20.44
N ASN A 74 -29.44 19.72 -20.98
CA ASN A 74 -30.45 20.47 -20.23
C ASN A 74 -31.57 19.57 -19.72
N LYS A 75 -31.97 18.56 -20.51
CA LYS A 75 -33.05 17.64 -20.14
C LYS A 75 -32.69 16.80 -18.91
N ALA A 76 -31.46 16.26 -18.89
CA ALA A 76 -30.95 15.53 -17.74
C ALA A 76 -30.86 16.44 -16.51
N PHE A 77 -30.32 17.65 -16.69
CA PHE A 77 -30.21 18.65 -15.62
C PHE A 77 -31.57 19.01 -15.02
N ASP A 78 -32.55 19.35 -15.85
CA ASP A 78 -33.87 19.79 -15.39
C ASP A 78 -34.64 18.65 -14.69
N SER A 79 -34.40 17.40 -15.10
CA SER A 79 -34.97 16.22 -14.43
C SER A 79 -34.43 16.07 -13.01
N LEU A 80 -33.12 16.20 -12.82
CA LEU A 80 -32.50 16.19 -11.49
C LEU A 80 -32.90 17.42 -10.66
N TYR A 81 -33.01 18.59 -11.28
CA TYR A 81 -33.47 19.80 -10.58
C TYR A 81 -34.89 19.66 -10.04
N ASN A 82 -35.79 19.06 -10.83
CA ASN A 82 -37.16 18.79 -10.37
C ASN A 82 -37.19 17.79 -9.21
N LEU A 83 -36.28 16.80 -9.21
CA LEU A 83 -36.15 15.82 -8.12
C LEU A 83 -35.85 16.50 -6.78
N LEU A 84 -35.01 17.54 -6.75
CA LEU A 84 -34.70 18.28 -5.51
C LEU A 84 -35.94 18.84 -4.82
N GLY A 85 -36.99 19.19 -5.57
CA GLY A 85 -38.25 19.70 -5.01
C GLY A 85 -39.12 18.64 -4.33
N LEU A 86 -38.83 17.36 -4.54
CA LEU A 86 -39.64 16.23 -4.06
C LEU A 86 -39.09 15.62 -2.76
N TYR A 87 -37.82 15.88 -2.43
CA TYR A 87 -37.12 15.19 -1.35
C TYR A 87 -36.61 16.14 -0.27
N LYS A 88 -36.70 15.68 0.98
CA LYS A 88 -36.08 16.35 2.15
C LYS A 88 -34.84 15.62 2.66
N ASN A 89 -34.62 14.38 2.20
CA ASN A 89 -33.49 13.57 2.63
C ASN A 89 -32.17 14.16 2.09
N GLU A 90 -31.25 14.45 3.00
CA GLU A 90 -30.00 15.15 2.68
C GLU A 90 -29.04 14.31 1.82
N LEU A 91 -29.07 12.97 1.93
CA LEU A 91 -28.26 12.08 1.09
C LEU A 91 -28.70 12.16 -0.38
N ILE A 92 -30.00 12.10 -0.64
CA ILE A 92 -30.55 12.21 -2.01
C ILE A 92 -30.25 13.59 -2.59
N ILE A 93 -30.46 14.65 -1.80
CA ILE A 93 -30.16 16.01 -2.21
C ILE A 93 -28.68 16.13 -2.58
N ASN A 94 -27.78 15.64 -1.72
CA ASN A 94 -26.34 15.67 -1.97
C ASN A 94 -25.98 14.93 -3.26
N SER A 95 -26.40 13.67 -3.42
CA SER A 95 -26.14 12.89 -4.64
C SER A 95 -26.70 13.57 -5.90
N THR A 96 -27.85 14.22 -5.79
CA THR A 96 -28.46 14.95 -6.90
C THR A 96 -27.62 16.15 -7.32
N PHE A 97 -27.11 16.94 -6.37
CA PHE A 97 -26.20 18.05 -6.68
C PHE A 97 -24.86 17.56 -7.26
N MET A 98 -24.32 16.44 -6.78
CA MET A 98 -23.11 15.83 -7.36
C MET A 98 -23.33 15.37 -8.80
N ALA A 99 -24.49 14.78 -9.11
CA ALA A 99 -24.85 14.40 -10.46
C ALA A 99 -25.10 15.64 -11.36
N MET A 100 -25.76 16.66 -10.84
CA MET A 100 -25.98 17.92 -11.55
C MET A 100 -24.66 18.63 -11.87
N SER A 101 -23.67 18.60 -10.96
CA SER A 101 -22.37 19.23 -11.19
C SER A 101 -21.59 18.55 -12.31
N LYS A 102 -21.69 17.21 -12.44
CA LYS A 102 -21.17 16.46 -13.59
C LYS A 102 -21.84 16.85 -14.91
N ILE A 103 -23.15 17.14 -14.88
CA ILE A 103 -23.91 17.54 -16.07
C ILE A 103 -23.58 18.97 -16.50
N ASN A 104 -23.63 19.90 -15.55
CA ASN A 104 -23.36 21.32 -15.76
C ASN A 104 -22.86 21.97 -14.47
N PHE A 105 -21.54 22.04 -14.34
CA PHE A 105 -20.86 22.57 -13.16
C PHE A 105 -21.27 24.02 -12.84
N GLU A 106 -21.16 24.94 -13.80
CA GLU A 106 -21.42 26.37 -13.56
C GLU A 106 -22.87 26.64 -13.15
N LYS A 107 -23.84 25.99 -13.81
CA LYS A 107 -25.26 26.14 -13.46
C LYS A 107 -25.53 25.58 -12.05
N THR A 108 -24.94 24.43 -11.71
CA THR A 108 -25.07 23.81 -10.38
C THR A 108 -24.45 24.69 -9.29
N LYS A 109 -23.22 25.17 -9.52
CA LYS A 109 -22.51 26.10 -8.64
C LYS A 109 -23.31 27.38 -8.41
N CYS A 110 -23.95 27.93 -9.45
CA CYS A 110 -24.81 29.10 -9.32
C CYS A 110 -26.01 28.83 -8.40
N ILE A 111 -26.70 27.69 -8.57
CA ILE A 111 -27.84 27.30 -7.73
C ILE A 111 -27.43 27.15 -6.27
N ILE A 112 -26.36 26.40 -5.99
CA ILE A 112 -25.88 26.20 -4.61
C ILE A 112 -25.48 27.53 -3.98
N ASN A 113 -24.82 28.42 -4.73
CA ASN A 113 -24.49 29.76 -4.24
C ASN A 113 -25.74 30.59 -3.88
N GLN A 114 -26.82 30.48 -4.66
CA GLN A 114 -28.07 31.15 -4.33
C GLN A 114 -28.73 30.56 -3.08
N LEU A 115 -28.71 29.24 -2.91
CA LEU A 115 -29.24 28.58 -1.71
C LEU A 115 -28.44 28.96 -0.46
N LEU A 116 -27.12 28.97 -0.58
CA LEU A 116 -26.20 29.39 0.46
C LEU A 116 -26.43 30.85 0.89
N ASN A 117 -26.55 31.77 -0.08
CA ASN A 117 -26.78 33.19 0.19
C ASN A 117 -28.15 33.51 0.83
N ARG A 118 -29.14 32.62 0.65
CA ARG A 118 -30.49 32.77 1.23
C ARG A 118 -30.63 32.09 2.58
N SER A 119 -29.64 31.30 2.99
CA SER A 119 -29.72 30.49 4.20
C SER A 119 -29.28 31.31 5.41
N GLU A 120 -30.20 31.60 6.32
CA GLU A 120 -29.90 32.21 7.63
C GLU A 120 -29.57 31.16 8.70
N ILE A 121 -30.01 29.91 8.49
CA ILE A 121 -29.82 28.80 9.44
C ILE A 121 -28.43 28.19 9.27
N GLU A 122 -27.67 28.11 10.36
CA GLU A 122 -26.30 27.59 10.39
C GLU A 122 -26.20 26.16 9.86
N SER A 123 -27.08 25.26 10.28
CA SER A 123 -27.09 23.87 9.78
C SER A 123 -27.28 23.77 8.27
N LYS A 124 -28.10 24.65 7.68
CA LYS A 124 -28.28 24.72 6.22
C LYS A 124 -27.11 25.39 5.53
N ARG A 125 -26.49 26.40 6.14
CA ARG A 125 -25.24 27.00 5.63
C ARG A 125 -24.12 25.97 5.59
N LEU A 126 -23.96 25.18 6.65
CA LEU A 126 -23.01 24.07 6.72
C LEU A 126 -23.29 23.04 5.61
N PHE A 127 -24.54 22.58 5.51
CA PHE A 127 -24.95 21.62 4.48
C PHE A 127 -24.61 22.09 3.05
N TRP A 128 -25.00 23.32 2.70
CA TRP A 128 -24.71 23.87 1.37
C TRP A 128 -23.22 24.11 1.13
N SER A 129 -22.47 24.47 2.17
CA SER A 129 -21.01 24.63 2.11
C SER A 129 -20.32 23.30 1.83
N ASN A 130 -20.79 22.20 2.43
CA ASN A 130 -20.25 20.85 2.21
C ASN A 130 -20.47 20.38 0.77
N ILE A 131 -21.67 20.62 0.23
CA ILE A 131 -21.97 20.31 -1.18
C ILE A 131 -21.07 21.16 -2.08
N LEU A 132 -21.00 22.47 -1.85
CA LEU A 132 -20.20 23.37 -2.68
C LEU A 132 -18.72 23.00 -2.66
N GLY A 133 -18.13 22.79 -1.48
CA GLY A 133 -16.72 22.42 -1.34
C GLY A 133 -16.39 21.04 -1.92
N SER A 134 -17.37 20.15 -2.04
CA SER A 134 -17.19 18.85 -2.68
C SER A 134 -17.19 18.92 -4.21
N ILE A 135 -17.94 19.85 -4.80
CA ILE A 135 -17.99 20.02 -6.27
C ILE A 135 -16.98 21.04 -6.79
N ASP A 136 -16.65 22.04 -5.97
CA ASP A 136 -15.79 23.18 -6.29
C ASP A 136 -14.74 23.33 -5.20
N SER A 137 -13.66 22.55 -5.31
CA SER A 137 -12.57 22.51 -4.34
C SER A 137 -11.86 23.86 -4.17
N ASP A 138 -12.04 24.80 -5.10
CA ASP A 138 -11.32 26.07 -5.11
C ASP A 138 -12.18 27.22 -4.56
N SER A 139 -13.35 26.91 -3.99
CA SER A 139 -14.30 27.90 -3.48
C SER A 139 -13.86 28.48 -2.13
N TRP A 140 -13.04 29.54 -2.15
CA TRP A 140 -12.68 30.29 -0.92
C TRP A 140 -13.88 30.78 -0.12
N LYS A 141 -14.99 31.07 -0.80
CA LYS A 141 -16.26 31.42 -0.16
C LYS A 141 -16.74 30.34 0.83
N VAL A 142 -16.49 29.06 0.54
CA VAL A 142 -16.82 27.96 1.45
C VAL A 142 -15.99 28.05 2.72
N ILE A 143 -14.70 28.36 2.59
CA ILE A 143 -13.79 28.52 3.73
C ILE A 143 -14.24 29.68 4.62
N ASP A 144 -14.58 30.83 4.06
CA ASP A 144 -15.07 31.99 4.82
C ASP A 144 -16.30 31.64 5.67
N ILE A 145 -17.23 30.86 5.09
CA ILE A 145 -18.46 30.45 5.78
C ILE A 145 -18.16 29.43 6.86
N LEU A 146 -17.30 28.44 6.59
CA LEU A 146 -16.91 27.45 7.59
C LEU A 146 -16.16 28.12 8.75
N GLU A 147 -15.29 29.10 8.49
CA GLU A 147 -14.61 29.90 9.52
C GLU A 147 -15.60 30.71 10.38
N GLU A 148 -16.67 31.23 9.78
CA GLU A 148 -17.75 31.87 10.54
C GLU A 148 -18.48 30.86 11.44
N LEU A 149 -18.78 29.66 10.90
CA LEU A 149 -19.48 28.61 11.63
C LEU A 149 -18.68 28.00 12.78
N LEU A 150 -17.34 28.10 12.76
CA LEU A 150 -16.49 27.78 13.92
C LEU A 150 -16.83 28.64 15.16
N LYS A 151 -17.49 29.78 14.99
CA LYS A 151 -17.89 30.69 16.08
C LYS A 151 -19.30 30.40 16.60
N SER A 152 -19.95 29.34 16.11
CA SER A 152 -21.27 28.93 16.57
C SER A 152 -21.25 28.53 18.05
N ASN A 153 -22.42 28.65 18.69
CA ASN A 153 -22.67 28.12 20.03
C ASN A 153 -23.23 26.68 20.01
N GLU A 154 -23.47 26.12 18.81
CA GLU A 154 -23.96 24.75 18.62
C GLU A 154 -22.78 23.82 18.30
N ASP A 155 -22.47 22.87 19.19
CA ASP A 155 -21.31 21.98 19.05
C ASP A 155 -21.36 21.13 17.77
N ASN A 156 -22.55 20.70 17.33
CA ASN A 156 -22.75 19.99 16.08
C ASN A 156 -22.40 20.84 14.85
N ILE A 157 -22.60 22.17 14.93
CA ILE A 157 -22.23 23.11 13.86
C ILE A 157 -20.71 23.31 13.86
N VAL A 158 -20.10 23.55 15.02
CA VAL A 158 -18.64 23.72 15.16
C VAL A 158 -17.91 22.47 14.68
N ASN A 159 -18.29 21.29 15.18
CA ASN A 159 -17.68 20.03 14.77
C ASN A 159 -17.91 19.74 13.29
N GLY A 160 -19.11 20.02 12.78
CA GLY A 160 -19.40 19.92 11.35
C GLY A 160 -18.49 20.82 10.52
N ALA A 161 -18.25 22.05 10.95
CA ALA A 161 -17.36 22.98 10.26
C ALA A 161 -15.89 22.52 10.28
N ILE A 162 -15.40 22.02 11.42
CA ILE A 162 -14.04 21.44 11.55
C ILE A 162 -13.86 20.28 10.56
N ASN A 163 -14.80 19.33 10.55
CA ASN A 163 -14.77 18.17 9.66
C ASN A 163 -14.77 18.56 8.17
N SER A 164 -15.56 19.58 7.81
CA SER A 164 -15.62 20.10 6.46
C SER A 164 -14.33 20.80 6.07
N LEU A 165 -13.74 21.62 6.96
CA LEU A 165 -12.44 22.25 6.73
C LEU A 165 -11.34 21.20 6.53
N ARG A 166 -11.28 20.18 7.39
CA ARG A 166 -10.37 19.04 7.27
C ARG A 166 -10.51 18.36 5.91
N THR A 167 -11.73 18.17 5.41
CA THR A 167 -11.98 17.50 4.12
C THR A 167 -11.69 18.37 2.89
N ILE A 168 -11.98 19.68 2.98
CA ILE A 168 -11.96 20.60 1.83
C ILE A 168 -10.59 21.26 1.68
N CYS A 169 -10.00 21.76 2.76
CA CYS A 169 -8.73 22.50 2.70
C CYS A 169 -7.59 21.71 2.03
N PRO A 170 -7.32 20.43 2.35
CA PRO A 170 -6.21 19.70 1.73
C PRO A 170 -6.30 19.58 0.20
N LYS A 171 -7.51 19.71 -0.36
CA LYS A 171 -7.80 19.63 -1.80
C LYS A 171 -7.57 20.95 -2.54
N MET A 172 -7.47 22.08 -1.85
CA MET A 172 -7.30 23.37 -2.52
C MET A 172 -5.85 23.59 -2.99
N PRO A 173 -5.64 24.30 -4.12
CA PRO A 173 -4.32 24.50 -4.71
C PRO A 173 -3.40 25.44 -3.89
N GLU A 174 -3.97 26.41 -3.16
CA GLU A 174 -3.22 27.46 -2.45
C GLU A 174 -3.20 27.28 -0.92
N LYS A 175 -2.38 26.34 -0.44
CA LYS A 175 -2.29 25.98 0.98
C LYS A 175 -1.77 27.08 1.93
N MET A 176 -1.20 28.16 1.39
CA MET A 176 -0.61 29.25 2.17
C MET A 176 -1.64 30.22 2.78
N GLN A 177 -2.90 30.15 2.36
CA GLN A 177 -3.93 31.12 2.79
C GLN A 177 -4.76 30.66 4.01
N TYR A 178 -4.44 29.54 4.66
CA TYR A 178 -5.20 29.05 5.82
C TYR A 178 -4.90 29.75 7.15
N SER A 179 -4.09 30.81 7.18
CA SER A 179 -3.70 31.47 8.43
C SER A 179 -4.91 31.99 9.24
N SER A 180 -6.00 32.43 8.60
CA SER A 180 -7.22 32.82 9.32
C SER A 180 -7.94 31.61 9.93
N VAL A 181 -8.06 30.52 9.18
CA VAL A 181 -8.65 29.26 9.63
C VAL A 181 -7.86 28.68 10.80
N ILE A 182 -6.54 28.59 10.66
CA ILE A 182 -5.64 28.11 11.73
C ILE A 182 -5.79 28.97 12.98
N LYS A 183 -5.86 30.29 12.84
CA LYS A 183 -6.10 31.19 13.97
C LYS A 183 -7.47 30.96 14.61
N SER A 184 -8.51 30.72 13.82
CA SER A 184 -9.85 30.42 14.34
C SER A 184 -9.88 29.08 15.09
N LEU A 185 -9.20 28.05 14.58
CA LEU A 185 -9.01 26.77 15.28
C LEU A 185 -8.16 26.93 16.55
N ALA A 186 -7.13 27.78 16.53
CA ALA A 186 -6.31 28.09 17.71
C ALA A 186 -7.14 28.74 18.83
N ASN A 187 -8.03 29.67 18.49
CA ASN A 187 -8.93 30.28 19.46
C ASN A 187 -9.90 29.24 20.07
N LEU A 188 -10.32 28.23 19.30
CA LEU A 188 -11.13 27.13 19.83
C LEU A 188 -10.34 26.28 20.82
N ILE A 189 -9.07 25.97 20.53
CA ILE A 189 -8.19 25.28 21.49
C ILE A 189 -8.07 26.07 22.79
N GLU A 190 -7.88 27.39 22.72
CA GLU A 190 -7.79 28.23 23.92
C GLU A 190 -9.07 28.15 24.76
N ARG A 191 -10.25 28.16 24.13
CA ARG A 191 -11.54 28.01 24.81
C ARG A 191 -11.64 26.64 25.50
N GLU A 192 -11.41 25.55 24.76
CA GLU A 192 -11.55 24.19 25.28
C GLU A 192 -10.56 23.88 26.41
N LEU A 193 -9.32 24.38 26.32
CA LEU A 193 -8.33 24.17 27.38
C LEU A 193 -8.62 24.98 28.66
N ILE A 194 -9.43 26.03 28.60
CA ILE A 194 -9.80 26.86 29.77
C ILE A 194 -11.06 26.33 30.45
N GLU A 195 -12.03 25.88 29.66
CA GLU A 195 -13.40 25.66 30.15
C GLU A 195 -13.63 24.28 30.78
N ASP A 196 -12.64 23.36 30.76
CA ASP A 196 -12.74 21.97 31.22
C ASP A 196 -14.04 21.30 30.70
N SER A 197 -14.51 21.77 29.54
CA SER A 197 -15.83 21.52 28.94
C SER A 197 -15.95 20.14 28.31
N GLY A 198 -14.94 19.29 28.52
CA GLY A 198 -14.93 17.91 28.05
C GLY A 198 -14.67 17.81 26.55
N PHE A 199 -13.50 18.31 26.09
CA PHE A 199 -12.75 17.92 24.89
C PHE A 199 -13.55 17.43 23.65
N LEU A 200 -14.76 17.93 23.40
CA LEU A 200 -15.74 17.20 22.58
C LEU A 200 -15.29 17.07 21.10
N TYR A 201 -14.45 17.98 20.66
CA TYR A 201 -13.90 18.04 19.29
C TYR A 201 -12.40 18.37 19.27
N ILE A 202 -11.65 18.21 20.38
CA ILE A 202 -10.23 18.58 20.41
C ILE A 202 -9.40 17.75 19.42
N GLU A 203 -9.72 16.45 19.31
CA GLU A 203 -9.07 15.52 18.39
C GLU A 203 -9.33 15.90 16.94
N ASP A 204 -10.56 16.31 16.62
CA ASP A 204 -10.93 16.80 15.29
C ASP A 204 -10.20 18.12 14.97
N ILE A 205 -10.02 19.02 15.95
CA ILE A 205 -9.21 20.24 15.76
C ILE A 205 -7.74 19.88 15.50
N ILE A 206 -7.15 18.98 16.31
CA ILE A 206 -5.76 18.54 16.16
C ILE A 206 -5.53 17.95 14.77
N SER A 207 -6.41 17.02 14.36
CA SER A 207 -6.35 16.39 13.05
C SER A 207 -6.53 17.40 11.92
N CYS A 208 -7.49 18.33 12.04
CA CYS A 208 -7.68 19.40 11.06
C CYS A 208 -6.43 20.29 10.94
N LEU A 209 -5.82 20.70 12.06
CA LEU A 209 -4.59 21.50 12.07
C LEU A 209 -3.42 20.75 11.43
N GLY A 210 -3.26 19.46 11.71
CA GLY A 210 -2.22 18.63 11.10
C GLY A 210 -2.36 18.52 9.58
N GLU A 211 -3.58 18.37 9.07
CA GLU A 211 -3.84 18.27 7.63
C GLU A 211 -3.65 19.60 6.89
N ILE A 212 -4.12 20.71 7.45
CA ILE A 212 -4.00 22.04 6.82
C ILE A 212 -2.62 22.68 7.05
N GLY A 213 -1.91 22.26 8.09
CA GLY A 213 -0.63 22.82 8.55
C GLY A 213 0.61 22.32 7.80
N VAL A 214 0.52 21.29 6.94
CA VAL A 214 1.68 20.66 6.25
C VAL A 214 2.59 21.65 5.50
N LYS A 215 2.08 22.84 5.16
CA LYS A 215 2.86 23.93 4.55
C LYS A 215 2.64 25.29 5.23
N ASN A 216 2.01 25.30 6.40
CA ASN A 216 1.72 26.50 7.17
C ASN A 216 2.16 26.32 8.62
N LYS A 217 3.29 26.94 8.96
CA LYS A 217 3.88 26.86 10.31
C LYS A 217 3.04 27.52 11.39
N ASP A 218 2.03 28.31 11.03
CA ASP A 218 1.09 28.91 11.98
C ASP A 218 0.34 27.83 12.79
N ALA A 219 0.26 26.59 12.29
CA ALA A 219 -0.36 25.47 13.00
C ALA A 219 0.54 24.85 14.10
N ILE A 220 1.84 25.19 14.13
CA ILE A 220 2.77 24.67 15.13
C ILE A 220 2.43 25.20 16.53
N ASP A 221 2.27 26.52 16.68
CA ASP A 221 2.06 27.12 18.00
C ASP A 221 0.77 26.62 18.70
N PRO A 222 -0.40 26.50 18.02
CA PRO A 222 -1.60 25.94 18.63
C PRO A 222 -1.46 24.48 19.05
N LEU A 223 -0.80 23.65 18.23
CA LEU A 223 -0.56 22.24 18.60
C LEU A 223 0.46 22.11 19.75
N MET A 224 1.50 22.96 19.77
CA MET A 224 2.44 23.06 20.89
C MET A 224 1.74 23.52 22.18
N GLN A 225 0.71 24.36 22.07
CA GLN A 225 -0.09 24.75 23.22
C GLN A 225 -0.84 23.55 23.81
N ILE A 226 -1.41 22.68 22.97
CA ILE A 226 -2.05 21.44 23.44
C ILE A 226 -1.02 20.56 24.15
N LEU A 227 0.11 20.30 23.50
CA LEU A 227 1.19 19.46 24.03
C LEU A 227 1.64 19.89 25.44
N ASN A 228 1.68 21.21 25.69
CA ASN A 228 2.17 21.77 26.96
C ASN A 228 1.09 21.97 28.04
N LYS A 229 -0.19 22.01 27.68
CA LYS A 229 -1.26 22.42 28.60
C LYS A 229 -2.37 21.38 28.81
N SER A 230 -2.50 20.41 27.91
CA SER A 230 -3.52 19.36 28.06
C SER A 230 -3.10 18.35 29.13
N ASP A 231 -4.04 18.02 30.02
CA ASP A 231 -3.88 16.95 31.01
C ASP A 231 -4.10 15.55 30.41
N SER A 232 -4.70 15.48 29.22
CA SER A 232 -4.91 14.20 28.52
C SER A 232 -3.66 13.81 27.73
N GLU A 233 -2.96 12.78 28.20
CA GLU A 233 -1.76 12.21 27.55
C GLU A 233 -2.06 11.72 26.12
N ILE A 234 -3.26 11.19 25.86
CA ILE A 234 -3.69 10.73 24.52
C ILE A 234 -3.79 11.93 23.57
N VAL A 235 -4.46 13.00 24.00
CA VAL A 235 -4.60 14.25 23.22
C VAL A 235 -3.22 14.84 22.92
N CYS A 236 -2.29 14.77 23.87
CA CYS A 236 -0.92 15.22 23.66
C CYS A 236 -0.14 14.33 22.68
N CYS A 237 -0.34 13.01 22.71
CA CYS A 237 0.25 12.09 21.73
C CYS A 237 -0.25 12.39 20.30
N GLU A 238 -1.54 12.67 20.14
CA GLU A 238 -2.13 13.08 18.86
C GLU A 238 -1.58 14.43 18.38
N ALA A 239 -1.42 15.41 19.28
CA ALA A 239 -0.79 16.69 18.97
C ALA A 239 0.68 16.49 18.51
N ALA A 240 1.44 15.62 19.17
CA ALA A 240 2.82 15.32 18.82
C ALA A 240 2.97 14.72 17.41
N GLU A 241 2.10 13.77 17.05
CA GLU A 241 2.08 13.22 15.69
C GLU A 241 1.80 14.30 14.64
N ASN A 242 0.78 15.13 14.88
CA ASN A 242 0.42 16.17 13.92
C ASN A 242 1.48 17.27 13.83
N LEU A 243 2.17 17.61 14.92
CA LEU A 243 3.34 18.48 14.93
C LEU A 243 4.47 17.94 14.04
N TRP A 244 4.75 16.64 14.13
CA TRP A 244 5.75 15.99 13.26
C TRP A 244 5.36 16.07 11.78
N LYS A 245 4.09 15.76 11.45
CA LYS A 245 3.56 15.84 10.07
C LYS A 245 3.75 17.22 9.43
N ILE A 246 3.68 18.29 10.23
CA ILE A 246 3.81 19.67 9.76
C ILE A 246 5.23 20.25 9.89
N GLY A 247 6.20 19.43 10.29
CA GLY A 247 7.63 19.80 10.32
C GLY A 247 8.05 20.62 11.54
N ALA A 248 7.42 20.38 12.70
CA ALA A 248 7.90 20.89 13.99
C ALA A 248 9.25 20.27 14.39
N ASP A 249 9.91 20.83 15.41
CA ASP A 249 11.16 20.30 15.94
C ASP A 249 10.94 18.93 16.57
N ILE A 250 11.50 17.91 15.94
CA ILE A 250 11.36 16.51 16.34
C ILE A 250 11.94 16.23 17.73
N SER A 251 12.95 16.99 18.19
CA SER A 251 13.61 16.73 19.47
C SER A 251 12.65 16.90 20.65
N ILE A 252 11.82 17.95 20.61
CA ILE A 252 10.81 18.24 21.63
C ILE A 252 9.75 17.13 21.66
N LEU A 253 9.35 16.64 20.49
CA LEU A 253 8.33 15.59 20.37
C LEU A 253 8.83 14.25 20.92
N ILE A 254 10.09 13.91 20.61
CA ILE A 254 10.74 12.71 21.13
C ILE A 254 10.85 12.77 22.66
N ASP A 255 11.30 13.88 23.22
CA ASP A 255 11.44 14.03 24.68
C ASP A 255 10.09 13.88 25.38
N TYR A 256 9.04 14.50 24.84
CA TYR A 256 7.70 14.44 25.39
C TYR A 256 7.09 13.01 25.33
N LEU A 257 7.16 12.36 24.17
CA LEU A 257 6.65 10.99 24.02
C LEU A 257 7.43 9.99 24.89
N ASN A 258 8.74 10.19 25.05
CA ASN A 258 9.56 9.40 25.98
C ASN A 258 9.09 9.56 27.43
N ASP A 259 8.71 10.77 27.84
CA ASP A 259 8.22 11.03 29.19
C ASP A 259 6.92 10.26 29.46
N ILE A 260 5.93 10.36 28.57
CA ILE A 260 4.66 9.60 28.68
C ILE A 260 4.93 8.10 28.68
N MET A 261 5.74 7.61 27.73
CA MET A 261 6.07 6.19 27.60
C MET A 261 6.68 5.59 28.88
N ARG A 262 7.51 6.36 29.59
CA ARG A 262 8.21 5.93 30.81
C ARG A 262 7.42 6.16 32.09
N ASN A 263 6.67 7.25 32.18
CA ASN A 263 6.12 7.76 33.44
C ASN A 263 4.59 7.68 33.55
N SER A 264 3.88 7.46 32.45
CA SER A 264 2.42 7.29 32.50
C SER A 264 2.03 6.08 33.34
N LYS A 265 0.90 6.19 34.03
CA LYS A 265 0.30 5.10 34.82
C LYS A 265 -0.62 4.20 34.00
N SER A 266 -0.97 4.62 32.79
CA SER A 266 -1.84 3.87 31.88
C SER A 266 -0.98 3.14 30.86
N ASP A 267 -1.04 1.81 30.84
CA ASP A 267 -0.34 1.01 29.83
C ASP A 267 -0.83 1.32 28.41
N GLU A 268 -2.11 1.67 28.25
CA GLU A 268 -2.66 2.17 26.97
C GLU A 268 -1.96 3.46 26.52
N ASN A 269 -1.80 4.44 27.42
CA ASN A 269 -1.13 5.70 27.07
C ASN A 269 0.36 5.49 26.78
N ARG A 270 1.02 4.60 27.55
CA ARG A 270 2.42 4.21 27.29
C ARG A 270 2.56 3.55 25.91
N PHE A 271 1.63 2.69 25.55
CA PHE A 271 1.59 2.01 24.25
C PHE A 271 1.36 2.98 23.10
N ILE A 272 0.38 3.88 23.22
CA ILE A 272 0.11 4.93 22.23
C ILE A 272 1.35 5.81 22.06
N ALA A 273 1.94 6.30 23.14
CA ALA A 273 3.14 7.13 23.09
C ALA A 273 4.29 6.42 22.38
N ALA A 274 4.49 5.13 22.65
CA ALA A 274 5.50 4.32 21.98
C ALA A 274 5.22 4.13 20.47
N LEU A 275 3.96 3.93 20.06
CA LEU A 275 3.59 3.88 18.63
C LEU A 275 3.86 5.21 17.93
N LYS A 276 3.46 6.34 18.53
CA LYS A 276 3.76 7.67 17.96
C LYS A 276 5.26 7.94 17.93
N LEU A 277 6.02 7.42 18.90
CA LEU A 277 7.47 7.54 18.91
C LEU A 277 8.13 6.73 17.80
N ILE A 278 7.61 5.54 17.47
CA ILE A 278 8.02 4.76 16.30
C ILE A 278 7.67 5.48 15.00
N LEU A 279 6.54 6.20 14.94
CA LEU A 279 6.23 7.01 13.75
C LEU A 279 7.34 8.03 13.45
N ILE A 280 7.74 8.79 14.47
CA ILE A 280 8.68 9.90 14.30
C ILE A 280 10.15 9.44 14.35
N ASN A 281 10.44 8.37 15.08
CA ASN A 281 11.76 7.76 15.23
C ASN A 281 11.65 6.22 15.11
N PRO A 282 11.53 5.69 13.86
CA PRO A 282 11.19 4.28 13.62
C PRO A 282 12.13 3.25 14.23
N ASN A 283 13.39 3.61 14.46
CA ASN A 283 14.36 2.67 15.00
C ASN A 283 14.59 2.85 16.50
N ASN A 284 13.69 3.52 17.24
CA ASN A 284 13.80 3.68 18.68
C ASN A 284 13.63 2.32 19.39
N PRO A 285 14.70 1.72 19.95
CA PRO A 285 14.63 0.37 20.51
C PRO A 285 13.77 0.31 21.77
N GLU A 286 13.73 1.38 22.56
CA GLU A 286 12.94 1.45 23.79
C GLU A 286 11.44 1.50 23.48
N ALA A 287 11.05 2.31 22.49
CA ALA A 287 9.66 2.39 22.04
C ALA A 287 9.18 1.03 21.51
N ILE A 288 10.01 0.37 20.71
CA ILE A 288 9.71 -0.95 20.18
C ILE A 288 9.61 -1.97 21.31
N ASP A 289 10.50 -1.91 22.29
CA ASP A 289 10.42 -2.80 23.44
C ASP A 289 9.12 -2.61 24.22
N VAL A 290 8.68 -1.36 24.45
CA VAL A 290 7.40 -1.05 25.12
C VAL A 290 6.22 -1.56 24.30
N VAL A 291 6.15 -1.24 23.00
CA VAL A 291 5.09 -1.75 22.11
C VAL A 291 5.04 -3.26 22.18
N MET A 292 6.16 -3.95 21.96
CA MET A 292 6.18 -5.42 21.93
C MET A 292 5.84 -6.08 23.27
N ASN A 293 6.12 -5.42 24.40
CA ASN A 293 5.78 -5.93 25.72
C ASN A 293 4.27 -5.77 26.03
N LEU A 294 3.69 -4.63 25.65
CA LEU A 294 2.29 -4.29 25.96
C LEU A 294 1.30 -4.79 24.90
N LEU A 295 1.77 -5.08 23.68
CA LEU A 295 0.96 -5.52 22.55
C LEU A 295 0.07 -6.72 22.91
N CYS A 296 0.60 -7.70 23.66
CA CYS A 296 -0.17 -8.89 24.04
C CYS A 296 -1.24 -8.64 25.12
N GLU A 297 -1.12 -7.56 25.88
CA GLU A 297 -2.02 -7.20 26.98
C GLU A 297 -3.14 -6.27 26.51
N ILE A 298 -2.85 -5.39 25.54
CA ILE A 298 -3.77 -4.34 25.06
C ILE A 298 -4.64 -4.80 23.88
N MET A 299 -4.26 -5.88 23.18
CA MET A 299 -5.00 -6.38 22.01
C MET A 299 -6.42 -6.90 22.29
N ASP A 300 -6.79 -7.13 23.55
CA ASP A 300 -8.18 -7.43 23.91
C ASP A 300 -9.06 -6.15 23.99
N TYR A 301 -8.49 -4.95 23.86
CA TYR A 301 -9.13 -3.68 24.23
C TYR A 301 -9.29 -2.63 23.11
N GLY A 302 -8.76 -2.79 21.89
CA GLY A 302 -9.01 -1.79 20.83
C GLY A 302 -8.45 -2.06 19.43
N ASP A 303 -9.06 -1.37 18.45
CA ASP A 303 -8.66 -1.32 17.03
C ASP A 303 -7.47 -0.35 16.84
N PHE A 304 -6.30 -0.69 17.40
CA PHE A 304 -5.08 0.10 17.19
C PHE A 304 -4.38 -0.36 15.90
N TRP A 305 -4.15 0.56 14.95
CA TRP A 305 -3.44 0.31 13.69
C TRP A 305 -1.91 0.21 13.87
N TYR A 306 -1.45 -0.57 14.86
CA TYR A 306 -0.02 -0.68 15.22
C TYR A 306 0.86 -1.20 14.07
N ASP A 307 0.27 -1.99 13.16
CA ASP A 307 0.96 -2.57 12.02
C ASP A 307 1.44 -1.48 11.05
N GLU A 308 0.67 -0.41 10.84
CA GLU A 308 1.06 0.72 9.99
C GLU A 308 2.34 1.39 10.51
N TYR A 309 2.46 1.56 11.83
CA TYR A 309 3.63 2.15 12.47
C TYR A 309 4.85 1.22 12.39
N LEU A 310 4.69 -0.06 12.73
CA LEU A 310 5.77 -1.04 12.69
C LEU A 310 6.28 -1.29 11.27
N LYS A 311 5.42 -1.16 10.25
CA LYS A 311 5.80 -1.22 8.83
C LYS A 311 6.68 -0.06 8.38
N ASN A 312 6.93 0.97 9.19
CA ASN A 312 7.91 2.02 8.88
C ASN A 312 9.35 1.65 9.26
N ILE A 313 9.53 0.58 10.04
CA ILE A 313 10.84 0.12 10.50
C ILE A 313 11.60 -0.52 9.33
N ARG A 314 12.88 -0.18 9.18
CA ARG A 314 13.76 -0.70 8.13
C ARG A 314 15.04 -1.35 8.67
N GLU A 315 15.39 -1.09 9.92
CA GLU A 315 16.63 -1.58 10.50
C GLU A 315 16.57 -3.09 10.79
N THR A 316 17.50 -3.84 10.18
CA THR A 316 17.50 -5.31 10.19
C THR A 316 17.58 -5.89 11.60
N GLU A 317 18.42 -5.34 12.47
CA GLU A 317 18.56 -5.83 13.86
C GLU A 317 17.26 -5.64 14.65
N VAL A 318 16.61 -4.49 14.46
CA VAL A 318 15.33 -4.16 15.07
C VAL A 318 14.22 -5.10 14.59
N LEU A 319 14.15 -5.34 13.28
CA LEU A 319 13.18 -6.28 12.70
C LEU A 319 13.40 -7.71 13.20
N GLN A 320 14.67 -8.15 13.37
CA GLN A 320 14.96 -9.44 13.99
C GLN A 320 14.45 -9.52 15.44
N ASN A 321 14.60 -8.44 16.22
CA ASN A 321 14.06 -8.39 17.59
C ASN A 321 12.52 -8.46 17.59
N ILE A 322 11.85 -7.76 16.68
CA ILE A 322 10.38 -7.83 16.51
C ILE A 322 9.94 -9.26 16.21
N VAL A 323 10.57 -9.91 15.21
CA VAL A 323 10.29 -11.30 14.83
C VAL A 323 10.46 -12.24 16.03
N LYS A 324 11.53 -12.06 16.81
CA LYS A 324 11.77 -12.84 18.03
C LYS A 324 10.66 -12.63 19.07
N LYS A 325 10.30 -11.39 19.37
CA LYS A 325 9.28 -11.06 20.38
C LYS A 325 7.88 -11.51 19.97
N LEU A 326 7.50 -11.36 18.70
CA LEU A 326 6.25 -11.90 18.14
C LEU A 326 6.17 -13.42 18.27
N ARG A 327 7.31 -14.10 18.17
CA ARG A 327 7.38 -15.55 18.37
C ARG A 327 7.28 -15.93 19.85
N GLU A 328 7.87 -15.15 20.75
CA GLU A 328 7.79 -15.33 22.20
C GLU A 328 6.39 -15.06 22.76
N SER A 329 5.60 -14.19 22.13
CA SER A 329 4.23 -13.86 22.54
C SER A 329 3.19 -14.97 22.32
N GLY A 330 3.57 -16.13 21.78
CA GLY A 330 2.69 -17.30 21.67
C GLY A 330 2.12 -17.58 20.28
N MET A 331 2.65 -16.95 19.22
CA MET A 331 2.42 -17.30 17.81
C MET A 331 2.67 -18.79 17.47
N ASN A 332 3.35 -19.52 18.35
CA ASN A 332 3.64 -20.95 18.20
C ASN A 332 2.58 -21.88 18.80
N GLN A 333 1.56 -21.35 19.49
CA GLN A 333 0.50 -22.16 20.10
C GLN A 333 -0.74 -22.16 19.22
N GLU A 334 -1.23 -23.35 18.86
CA GLU A 334 -2.44 -23.62 18.07
C GLU A 334 -3.76 -23.07 18.68
N TYR A 335 -3.71 -22.20 19.70
CA TYR A 335 -4.83 -21.87 20.59
C TYR A 335 -5.10 -20.38 20.86
N LYS A 336 -4.77 -19.48 19.93
CA LYS A 336 -5.45 -18.17 19.83
C LYS A 336 -6.07 -17.99 18.44
N LEU A 337 -7.09 -18.78 18.14
CA LEU A 337 -7.94 -18.60 16.96
C LEU A 337 -8.97 -17.49 17.21
N GLY A 338 -8.48 -16.25 17.28
CA GLY A 338 -9.27 -15.02 17.27
C GLY A 338 -8.86 -14.10 16.12
N SER A 339 -9.60 -12.99 15.93
CA SER A 339 -9.37 -11.93 14.92
C SER A 339 -7.95 -11.35 14.95
N SER A 340 -7.27 -11.43 16.09
CA SER A 340 -5.90 -10.95 16.35
C SER A 340 -4.80 -11.53 15.45
N ASN A 341 -5.02 -12.67 14.77
CA ASN A 341 -3.98 -13.29 13.93
C ASN A 341 -3.75 -12.56 12.59
N TYR A 342 -4.72 -11.79 12.09
CA TYR A 342 -4.59 -11.11 10.80
C TYR A 342 -3.62 -9.93 10.86
N GLU A 343 -3.64 -9.15 11.94
CA GLU A 343 -2.87 -7.92 12.04
C GLU A 343 -1.35 -8.17 12.15
N PHE A 344 -0.97 -9.13 12.99
CA PHE A 344 0.42 -9.56 13.11
C PHE A 344 0.98 -10.20 11.84
N SER A 345 0.13 -10.88 11.06
CA SER A 345 0.58 -11.53 9.82
C SER A 345 1.17 -10.50 8.86
N SER A 346 0.63 -9.28 8.85
CA SER A 346 1.12 -8.19 8.02
C SER A 346 2.47 -7.61 8.49
N VAL A 347 2.72 -7.58 9.80
CA VAL A 347 4.03 -7.18 10.36
C VAL A 347 5.08 -8.26 10.09
N ILE A 348 4.72 -9.53 10.23
CA ILE A 348 5.59 -10.66 9.89
C ILE A 348 5.91 -10.66 8.39
N GLU A 349 4.92 -10.43 7.55
CA GLU A 349 5.10 -10.29 6.10
C GLU A 349 6.09 -9.19 5.78
N HIS A 350 5.91 -7.99 6.36
CA HIS A 350 6.83 -6.87 6.21
C HIS A 350 8.27 -7.22 6.64
N CYS A 351 8.43 -7.86 7.80
CA CYS A 351 9.73 -8.34 8.26
C CYS A 351 10.35 -9.34 7.26
N SER A 352 9.56 -10.23 6.68
CA SER A 352 10.03 -11.24 5.71
C SER A 352 10.44 -10.64 4.35
N GLN A 353 9.88 -9.49 3.98
CA GLN A 353 10.26 -8.76 2.77
C GLN A 353 11.59 -8.00 2.92
N ILE A 354 11.96 -7.59 4.15
CA ILE A 354 13.18 -6.83 4.41
C ILE A 354 14.34 -7.72 4.89
N LEU A 355 14.05 -8.67 5.79
CA LEU A 355 15.07 -9.56 6.32
C LEU A 355 15.49 -10.58 5.28
N SER A 356 16.79 -10.90 5.24
CA SER A 356 17.24 -12.10 4.54
C SER A 356 16.56 -13.33 5.14
N TYR A 357 16.27 -14.34 4.32
CA TYR A 357 15.70 -15.59 4.82
C TYR A 357 16.51 -16.18 6.00
N PRO A 358 17.86 -16.21 5.97
CA PRO A 358 18.66 -16.66 7.11
C PRO A 358 18.42 -15.85 8.38
N ASP A 359 18.32 -14.52 8.30
CA ASP A 359 18.16 -13.66 9.47
C ASP A 359 16.75 -13.72 10.05
N PHE A 360 15.74 -13.74 9.18
CA PHE A 360 14.36 -14.01 9.58
C PHE A 360 14.25 -15.37 10.28
N TYR A 361 14.82 -16.41 9.65
CA TYR A 361 14.76 -17.77 10.17
C TYR A 361 15.49 -17.90 11.52
N LYS A 362 16.67 -17.27 11.69
CA LYS A 362 17.37 -17.21 12.99
C LYS A 362 16.51 -16.57 14.06
N ALA A 363 15.91 -15.42 13.75
CA ALA A 363 15.09 -14.68 14.69
C ALA A 363 13.86 -15.49 15.13
N TRP A 364 13.22 -16.20 14.20
CA TRP A 364 12.05 -17.04 14.48
C TRP A 364 12.41 -18.39 15.16
N ASN A 365 13.54 -19.00 14.76
CA ASN A 365 13.98 -20.34 15.16
C ASN A 365 15.38 -20.33 15.79
N PRO A 366 15.55 -19.80 17.01
CA PRO A 366 16.86 -19.66 17.65
C PRO A 366 17.54 -20.99 18.03
N LYS A 367 16.85 -22.14 17.87
CA LYS A 367 17.32 -23.47 18.31
C LYS A 367 17.96 -24.33 17.20
N LEU A 368 18.00 -23.90 15.94
CA LEU A 368 18.65 -24.67 14.87
C LEU A 368 20.02 -24.09 14.49
N SER A 369 21.09 -24.81 14.84
CA SER A 369 22.47 -24.56 14.45
C SER A 369 22.80 -24.99 13.00
N THR A 370 21.84 -24.96 12.07
CA THR A 370 22.02 -25.53 10.72
C THR A 370 21.43 -24.67 9.60
N ILE A 371 21.83 -23.41 9.56
CA ILE A 371 21.54 -22.51 8.41
C ILE A 371 22.19 -23.02 7.13
N GLN A 372 23.37 -23.65 7.25
CA GLN A 372 24.07 -24.28 6.13
C GLN A 372 23.27 -25.38 5.42
N THR A 373 22.29 -25.99 6.09
CA THR A 373 21.50 -27.10 5.50
C THR A 373 20.29 -26.58 4.71
N LEU A 374 19.71 -25.45 5.10
CA LEU A 374 18.56 -24.84 4.42
C LEU A 374 19.00 -24.01 3.21
N GLU A 375 20.11 -23.26 3.29
CA GLU A 375 20.67 -22.55 2.14
C GLU A 375 21.08 -23.51 1.01
N LYS A 376 21.59 -24.70 1.36
CA LYS A 376 21.89 -25.78 0.40
C LYS A 376 20.65 -26.43 -0.22
N GLN A 377 19.46 -26.30 0.38
CA GLN A 377 18.23 -26.85 -0.18
C GLN A 377 17.67 -25.98 -1.32
N PHE A 378 17.99 -24.67 -1.37
CA PHE A 378 17.54 -23.78 -2.45
C PHE A 378 18.42 -23.85 -3.72
N THR A 379 19.63 -24.40 -3.64
CA THR A 379 20.53 -24.54 -4.80
C THR A 379 20.13 -25.64 -5.81
N ASN A 380 19.20 -26.54 -5.46
CA ASN A 380 19.08 -27.81 -6.19
C ASN A 380 17.86 -27.98 -7.11
N THR A 381 16.90 -27.05 -7.16
CA THR A 381 15.66 -27.37 -7.93
C THR A 381 15.31 -26.47 -9.11
N HIS A 382 15.64 -25.18 -9.20
CA HIS A 382 15.30 -24.40 -10.42
C HIS A 382 16.20 -23.16 -10.63
N LEU A 383 17.47 -23.36 -10.97
CA LEU A 383 18.29 -22.30 -11.59
C LEU A 383 17.90 -22.16 -13.07
N GLN A 384 16.76 -21.52 -13.35
CA GLN A 384 16.38 -21.16 -14.72
C GLN A 384 17.04 -19.83 -15.08
N PHE A 385 18.27 -19.90 -15.61
CA PHE A 385 18.90 -18.75 -16.28
C PHE A 385 18.15 -18.45 -17.58
N THR A 386 17.96 -17.18 -17.88
CA THR A 386 17.31 -16.77 -19.13
C THR A 386 18.30 -16.82 -20.27
N ALA A 387 17.95 -17.51 -21.36
CA ALA A 387 18.70 -17.44 -22.61
C ALA A 387 18.66 -16.01 -23.17
N THR A 388 19.74 -15.58 -23.82
CA THR A 388 19.78 -14.32 -24.57
C THR A 388 19.50 -14.58 -26.06
N ASP A 389 19.43 -13.53 -26.87
CA ASP A 389 19.19 -13.62 -28.31
C ASP A 389 20.20 -14.51 -29.05
N LYS A 390 21.40 -14.70 -28.50
CA LYS A 390 22.51 -15.44 -29.14
C LYS A 390 23.12 -16.54 -28.28
N THR A 391 22.86 -16.58 -26.98
CA THR A 391 23.52 -17.49 -26.04
C THR A 391 22.51 -18.29 -25.26
N TYR A 392 22.62 -19.62 -25.33
CA TYR A 392 21.80 -20.53 -24.53
C TYR A 392 22.62 -21.09 -23.35
N PRO A 393 22.18 -20.88 -22.09
CA PRO A 393 22.84 -21.45 -20.92
C PRO A 393 22.47 -22.92 -20.72
N ILE A 394 23.47 -23.75 -20.46
CA ILE A 394 23.33 -25.18 -20.15
C ILE A 394 23.91 -25.39 -18.78
N PHE A 395 23.05 -25.78 -17.84
CA PHE A 395 23.45 -26.05 -16.47
C PHE A 395 23.56 -27.56 -16.24
N ILE A 396 24.74 -28.02 -15.84
CA ILE A 396 24.99 -29.44 -15.57
C ILE A 396 25.41 -29.70 -14.13
N ASN A 397 24.92 -30.81 -13.58
CA ASN A 397 25.39 -31.32 -12.29
C ASN A 397 26.70 -32.09 -12.53
N ALA A 398 27.82 -31.55 -12.05
CA ALA A 398 29.15 -32.12 -12.24
C ALA A 398 29.64 -32.92 -11.03
N GLN A 399 28.76 -33.28 -10.08
CA GLN A 399 29.15 -34.02 -8.88
C GLN A 399 29.86 -35.35 -9.20
N THR A 400 29.44 -36.05 -10.26
CA THR A 400 30.05 -37.30 -10.72
C THR A 400 31.47 -37.12 -11.28
N LEU A 401 31.91 -35.88 -11.52
CA LEU A 401 33.21 -35.54 -12.11
C LEU A 401 34.27 -35.09 -11.09
N GLU A 402 33.93 -34.96 -9.80
CA GLU A 402 34.82 -34.37 -8.76
C GLU A 402 36.17 -35.11 -8.64
N ASP A 403 36.14 -36.44 -8.62
CA ASP A 403 37.34 -37.28 -8.50
C ASP A 403 37.71 -38.02 -9.80
N GLU A 404 37.01 -37.73 -10.91
CA GLU A 404 37.23 -38.44 -12.17
C GLU A 404 38.44 -37.88 -12.92
N THR A 405 39.33 -38.78 -13.37
CA THR A 405 40.59 -38.44 -14.06
C THR A 405 40.71 -39.08 -15.44
N ASP A 406 39.87 -40.07 -15.75
CA ASP A 406 39.81 -40.68 -17.07
C ASP A 406 39.14 -39.73 -18.07
N THR A 407 39.89 -39.36 -19.10
CA THR A 407 39.41 -38.48 -20.18
C THR A 407 38.19 -39.05 -20.89
N ILE A 408 38.06 -40.38 -20.99
CA ILE A 408 36.90 -41.03 -21.62
C ILE A 408 35.68 -40.79 -20.75
N ALA A 409 35.77 -41.12 -19.45
CA ALA A 409 34.69 -40.94 -18.48
C ALA A 409 34.25 -39.47 -18.37
N ILE A 410 35.20 -38.53 -18.24
CA ILE A 410 34.90 -37.08 -18.22
C ILE A 410 34.13 -36.66 -19.47
N SER A 411 34.61 -37.09 -20.65
CA SER A 411 33.99 -36.70 -21.92
C SER A 411 32.58 -37.24 -22.08
N GLN A 412 32.35 -38.51 -21.72
CA GLN A 412 31.05 -39.15 -21.82
C GLN A 412 30.09 -38.56 -20.80
N GLU A 413 30.54 -38.30 -19.59
CA GLU A 413 29.65 -37.78 -18.53
C GLU A 413 29.22 -36.34 -18.79
N ILE A 414 30.11 -35.47 -19.28
CA ILE A 414 29.70 -34.13 -19.75
C ILE A 414 28.66 -34.25 -20.87
N CYS A 415 28.86 -35.18 -21.81
CA CYS A 415 27.89 -35.43 -22.88
C CYS A 415 26.53 -35.90 -22.33
N ASN A 416 26.55 -36.85 -21.39
CA ASN A 416 25.35 -37.37 -20.73
C ASN A 416 24.57 -36.23 -20.09
N GLN A 417 25.23 -35.40 -19.27
CA GLN A 417 24.57 -34.31 -18.56
C GLN A 417 23.98 -33.26 -19.52
N ILE A 418 24.70 -32.89 -20.60
CA ILE A 418 24.18 -31.96 -21.60
C ILE A 418 22.90 -32.51 -22.25
N TYR A 419 22.90 -33.79 -22.66
CA TYR A 419 21.73 -34.40 -23.30
C TYR A 419 20.57 -34.59 -22.32
N LEU A 420 20.83 -35.02 -21.09
CA LEU A 420 19.79 -35.17 -20.07
C LEU A 420 19.15 -33.82 -19.72
N THR A 421 19.93 -32.73 -19.70
CA THR A 421 19.42 -31.39 -19.41
C THR A 421 18.56 -30.83 -20.55
N ILE A 422 18.91 -31.11 -21.81
CA ILE A 422 18.35 -30.39 -22.97
C ILE A 422 17.41 -31.28 -23.80
N PHE A 423 17.73 -32.57 -23.93
CA PHE A 423 17.04 -33.54 -24.78
C PHE A 423 16.83 -34.87 -24.01
N PRO A 424 15.99 -34.87 -22.95
CA PRO A 424 15.84 -36.03 -22.06
C PRO A 424 15.37 -37.31 -22.77
N ASP A 425 14.69 -37.17 -23.91
CA ASP A 425 14.16 -38.30 -24.71
C ASP A 425 15.06 -38.70 -25.90
N ALA A 426 16.22 -38.06 -26.08
CA ALA A 426 17.14 -38.33 -27.19
C ALA A 426 18.17 -39.43 -26.85
N GLU A 427 18.58 -40.19 -27.85
CA GLU A 427 19.70 -41.13 -27.72
C GLU A 427 21.01 -40.34 -27.52
N ILE A 428 21.71 -40.63 -26.43
CA ILE A 428 22.95 -39.93 -26.06
C ILE A 428 24.11 -40.48 -26.90
N PRO A 429 24.87 -39.63 -27.62
CA PRO A 429 25.98 -40.10 -28.43
C PRO A 429 27.14 -40.58 -27.58
N GLU A 430 27.83 -41.63 -28.04
CA GLU A 430 29.08 -42.09 -27.45
C GLU A 430 30.24 -41.15 -27.83
N VAL A 431 30.93 -40.64 -26.81
CA VAL A 431 32.13 -39.81 -26.93
C VAL A 431 33.19 -40.29 -25.95
N SER A 432 34.45 -40.21 -26.38
CA SER A 432 35.61 -40.70 -25.63
C SER A 432 36.72 -39.66 -25.49
N ASN A 433 36.53 -38.46 -26.04
CA ASN A 433 37.50 -37.37 -25.99
C ASN A 433 36.89 -36.02 -26.37
N ALA A 434 37.62 -34.93 -26.08
CA ALA A 434 37.19 -33.57 -26.39
C ALA A 434 36.87 -33.34 -27.89
N PRO A 435 37.68 -33.78 -28.88
CA PRO A 435 37.32 -33.63 -30.29
C PRO A 435 35.99 -34.27 -30.69
N GLN A 436 35.64 -35.44 -30.13
CA GLN A 436 34.34 -36.07 -30.37
C GLN A 436 33.20 -35.25 -29.74
N LEU A 437 33.37 -34.78 -28.50
CA LEU A 437 32.41 -33.88 -27.85
C LEU A 437 32.26 -32.54 -28.59
N LYS A 438 33.32 -32.01 -29.21
CA LYS A 438 33.22 -30.80 -30.04
C LYS A 438 32.36 -31.00 -31.28
N ARG A 439 32.37 -32.19 -31.88
CA ARG A 439 31.63 -32.48 -33.12
C ARG A 439 30.12 -32.44 -32.93
N ILE A 440 29.64 -32.69 -31.71
CA ILE A 440 28.20 -32.64 -31.41
C ILE A 440 27.69 -31.23 -31.11
N ILE A 441 28.55 -30.31 -30.67
CA ILE A 441 28.17 -28.94 -30.29
C ILE A 441 27.42 -28.16 -31.40
N PRO A 442 27.84 -28.19 -32.69
CA PRO A 442 27.11 -27.51 -33.75
C PRO A 442 25.67 -28.03 -33.93
N GLN A 443 25.43 -29.33 -33.72
CA GLN A 443 24.10 -29.93 -33.83
C GLN A 443 23.19 -29.43 -32.69
N ILE A 444 23.72 -29.36 -31.47
CA ILE A 444 23.02 -28.82 -30.30
C ILE A 444 22.62 -27.36 -30.54
N LYS A 445 23.55 -26.53 -31.08
CA LYS A 445 23.27 -25.13 -31.42
C LYS A 445 22.14 -24.97 -32.43
N ILE A 446 22.10 -25.82 -33.46
CA ILE A 446 21.04 -25.82 -34.47
C ILE A 446 19.70 -26.18 -33.85
N GLN A 447 19.65 -27.21 -33.00
CA GLN A 447 18.41 -27.65 -32.34
C GLN A 447 17.85 -26.59 -31.40
N LEU A 448 18.73 -25.88 -30.69
CA LEU A 448 18.37 -24.78 -29.78
C LEU A 448 18.20 -23.42 -30.45
N GLN A 449 18.44 -23.33 -31.76
CA GLN A 449 18.37 -22.07 -32.53
C GLN A 449 19.24 -20.95 -31.94
N THR A 450 20.46 -21.29 -31.49
CA THR A 450 21.37 -20.37 -30.79
C THR A 450 22.76 -20.31 -31.45
N GLN A 451 23.50 -19.22 -31.25
CA GLN A 451 24.84 -19.03 -31.84
C GLN A 451 25.94 -19.52 -30.89
N LYS A 452 25.74 -19.34 -29.59
CA LYS A 452 26.71 -19.58 -28.52
C LYS A 452 26.06 -20.43 -27.42
N LEU A 453 26.89 -21.21 -26.73
CA LEU A 453 26.45 -22.01 -25.58
C LEU A 453 27.32 -21.63 -24.38
N ALA A 454 26.68 -21.36 -23.26
CA ALA A 454 27.32 -21.15 -21.97
C ALA A 454 27.11 -22.42 -21.13
N LEU A 455 28.16 -23.20 -20.88
CA LEU A 455 28.11 -24.41 -20.06
C LEU A 455 28.52 -24.05 -18.62
N ILE A 456 27.63 -24.28 -17.66
CA ILE A 456 27.85 -23.99 -16.24
C ILE A 456 27.90 -25.31 -15.47
N LEU A 457 29.06 -25.60 -14.87
CA LEU A 457 29.28 -26.78 -14.04
C LEU A 457 29.02 -26.41 -12.58
N ASN A 458 28.13 -27.14 -11.92
CA ASN A 458 27.80 -26.97 -10.51
C ASN A 458 28.06 -28.26 -9.71
N ASN A 459 28.11 -28.12 -8.37
CA ASN A 459 28.23 -29.21 -7.41
C ASN A 459 29.51 -30.05 -7.57
N CYS A 460 30.62 -29.43 -7.97
CA CYS A 460 31.90 -30.10 -8.17
C CYS A 460 33.06 -29.21 -7.67
N GLN A 461 34.02 -29.78 -6.96
CA GLN A 461 35.36 -29.20 -6.86
C GLN A 461 36.21 -29.73 -8.02
N PRO A 462 36.50 -28.92 -9.04
CA PRO A 462 37.13 -29.42 -10.25
C PRO A 462 38.60 -29.77 -10.00
N ASN A 463 38.98 -31.02 -10.31
CA ASN A 463 40.37 -31.44 -10.34
C ASN A 463 41.11 -30.90 -11.58
N GLN A 464 42.43 -31.08 -11.61
CA GLN A 464 43.28 -30.53 -12.68
C GLN A 464 42.94 -31.13 -14.05
N GLU A 465 42.57 -32.40 -14.10
CA GLU A 465 42.19 -33.14 -15.31
C GLU A 465 40.89 -32.59 -15.92
N LEU A 466 39.87 -32.32 -15.10
CA LEU A 466 38.61 -31.71 -15.52
C LEU A 466 38.82 -30.28 -16.03
N ILE A 467 39.61 -29.46 -15.32
CA ILE A 467 39.97 -28.10 -15.79
C ILE A 467 40.68 -28.19 -17.14
N THR A 468 41.67 -29.08 -17.26
CA THR A 468 42.43 -29.31 -18.51
C THR A 468 41.52 -29.79 -19.64
N PHE A 469 40.49 -30.60 -19.33
CA PHE A 469 39.51 -31.04 -20.30
C PHE A 469 38.59 -29.90 -20.76
N CYS A 470 38.05 -29.11 -19.83
CA CYS A 470 37.22 -27.94 -20.13
C CYS A 470 37.96 -26.91 -20.98
N LEU A 471 39.24 -26.64 -20.69
CA LEU A 471 40.10 -25.77 -21.51
C LEU A 471 40.18 -26.21 -22.97
N LYS A 472 40.11 -27.51 -23.24
CA LYS A 472 40.12 -28.01 -24.62
C LYS A 472 38.84 -27.65 -25.38
N LEU A 473 37.74 -27.28 -24.71
CA LEU A 473 36.42 -27.02 -25.31
C LEU A 473 36.11 -25.53 -25.50
N THR A 474 36.96 -24.62 -25.01
CA THR A 474 36.65 -23.18 -24.96
C THR A 474 36.63 -22.49 -26.33
N ASP A 475 37.04 -23.18 -27.39
CA ASP A 475 36.91 -22.72 -28.78
C ASP A 475 35.47 -22.89 -29.33
N VAL A 476 34.66 -23.75 -28.70
CA VAL A 476 33.27 -24.01 -29.13
C VAL A 476 32.22 -23.69 -28.07
N LEU A 477 32.62 -23.61 -26.79
CA LEU A 477 31.78 -23.34 -25.62
C LEU A 477 32.36 -22.20 -24.75
N HIS A 478 31.49 -21.44 -24.10
CA HIS A 478 31.87 -20.59 -22.97
C HIS A 478 31.61 -21.37 -21.69
N ILE A 479 32.60 -21.52 -20.81
CA ILE A 479 32.50 -22.46 -19.68
C ILE A 479 32.72 -21.73 -18.35
N ALA A 480 31.80 -21.93 -17.42
CA ALA A 480 31.91 -21.48 -16.05
C ALA A 480 31.84 -22.65 -15.05
N LEU A 481 32.59 -22.54 -13.95
CA LEU A 481 32.59 -23.48 -12.84
C LEU A 481 32.20 -22.76 -11.55
N ILE A 482 31.21 -23.30 -10.84
CA ILE A 482 30.82 -22.82 -9.52
C ILE A 482 31.69 -23.54 -8.47
N THR A 483 32.81 -22.93 -8.09
CA THR A 483 33.83 -23.52 -7.21
C THR A 483 34.52 -22.47 -6.36
N ASN A 484 35.06 -22.89 -5.21
CA ASN A 484 35.92 -22.04 -4.37
C ASN A 484 37.35 -21.94 -4.92
N HIS A 485 37.73 -22.78 -5.90
CA HIS A 485 39.03 -22.72 -6.55
C HIS A 485 39.10 -21.53 -7.52
N GLU A 486 40.23 -20.82 -7.52
CA GLU A 486 40.49 -19.78 -8.51
C GLU A 486 40.63 -20.42 -9.89
N ILE A 487 39.76 -20.02 -10.82
CA ILE A 487 39.75 -20.49 -12.21
C ILE A 487 40.29 -19.38 -13.10
N GLU A 488 41.35 -19.68 -13.84
CA GLU A 488 41.97 -18.73 -14.78
C GLU A 488 41.22 -18.66 -16.13
N ALA A 489 41.30 -17.50 -16.77
CA ALA A 489 40.79 -17.32 -18.14
C ALA A 489 41.50 -18.29 -19.11
N PRO A 490 40.81 -18.86 -20.12
CA PRO A 490 39.49 -18.48 -20.64
C PRO A 490 38.27 -19.09 -19.94
N LEU A 491 38.46 -19.91 -18.90
CA LEU A 491 37.36 -20.40 -18.07
C LEU A 491 36.93 -19.33 -17.06
N ARG A 492 35.69 -19.42 -16.55
CA ARG A 492 35.18 -18.51 -15.52
C ARG A 492 34.91 -19.25 -14.21
N GLY A 493 35.42 -18.73 -13.11
CA GLY A 493 35.11 -19.25 -11.76
C GLY A 493 34.09 -18.36 -11.05
N PHE A 494 33.14 -18.97 -10.35
CA PHE A 494 32.20 -18.29 -9.47
C PHE A 494 32.20 -18.94 -8.09
N PRO A 495 32.56 -18.22 -7.00
CA PRO A 495 32.49 -18.78 -5.66
C PRO A 495 31.05 -19.13 -5.27
N PRO A 496 30.76 -20.36 -4.80
CA PRO A 496 29.42 -20.78 -4.39
C PRO A 496 28.77 -19.87 -3.33
N ASN A 497 29.59 -19.26 -2.47
CA ASN A 497 29.14 -18.41 -1.36
C ASN A 497 29.18 -16.91 -1.70
N GLN A 498 29.40 -16.51 -2.96
CA GLN A 498 29.41 -15.09 -3.30
C GLN A 498 27.99 -14.48 -3.18
N PRO A 499 27.86 -13.26 -2.63
CA PRO A 499 26.58 -12.55 -2.66
C PRO A 499 26.15 -12.33 -4.12
N ASN A 500 24.86 -12.47 -4.41
CA ASN A 500 24.28 -12.30 -5.74
C ASN A 500 24.84 -13.24 -6.83
N LEU A 501 25.23 -14.48 -6.47
CA LEU A 501 25.73 -15.50 -7.41
C LEU A 501 24.91 -15.62 -8.70
N LEU A 502 23.58 -15.60 -8.59
CA LEU A 502 22.67 -15.71 -9.75
C LEU A 502 22.83 -14.53 -10.71
N SER A 503 22.82 -13.31 -10.18
CA SER A 503 23.00 -12.09 -10.96
C SER A 503 24.39 -12.03 -11.59
N ALA A 504 25.42 -12.50 -10.88
CA ALA A 504 26.79 -12.54 -11.40
C ALA A 504 26.93 -13.53 -12.58
N ILE A 505 26.30 -14.71 -12.49
CA ILE A 505 26.28 -15.69 -13.59
C ILE A 505 25.44 -15.16 -14.76
N GLN A 506 24.27 -14.57 -14.51
CA GLN A 506 23.43 -14.00 -15.58
C GLN A 506 24.16 -12.86 -16.31
N SER A 507 24.79 -11.94 -15.58
CA SER A 507 25.60 -10.86 -16.18
C SER A 507 26.71 -11.40 -17.07
N TRP A 508 27.36 -12.50 -16.67
CA TRP A 508 28.36 -13.16 -17.50
C TRP A 508 27.77 -13.80 -18.76
N ILE A 509 26.56 -14.39 -18.66
CA ILE A 509 25.84 -14.91 -19.84
C ILE A 509 25.52 -13.76 -20.81
N ASP A 510 25.12 -12.61 -20.30
CA ASP A 510 24.80 -11.42 -21.08
C ASP A 510 26.05 -10.84 -21.78
N GLU A 511 27.23 -10.91 -21.13
CA GLU A 511 28.53 -10.53 -21.72
C GLU A 511 28.96 -11.41 -22.91
N ILE A 512 28.41 -12.62 -23.03
CA ILE A 512 28.77 -13.58 -24.09
C ILE A 512 28.14 -13.21 -25.44
N GLU A 513 27.19 -12.26 -25.52
CA GLU A 513 26.47 -11.86 -26.76
C GLU A 513 27.27 -11.83 -28.06
#